data_AF-A0A8B8CUN4-F1
#
_entry.id   AF-A0A8B8CUN4-F1
#
_cell.length_a   1.000
_cell.length_b   1.000
_cell.length_c   1.000
_cell.angle_alpha   90.00
_cell.angle_beta   90.00
_cell.angle_gamma   90.00
#
_symmetry.space_group_name_H-M   'P 1'
#
loop_
_entity.id
_entity.type
_entity.pdbx_description
1 polymer ?
#
loop_
_entity_poly.entity_id
_entity_poly.type
_entity_poly.pdbx_seq_one_letter_code
_entity_poly.pdbx_strand_id
1 'polypeptide(L)'
;MKSPLAVLILVFIDHASGKLCNANYFDVVGRVVFGEARGQPTEAKLGVAYTIINRIRHEAYPNNLYSVIFERMTNGDYQFETLNNANDTSQWRNAKIENDPEYNDVFQATVDALCRWKDDPTECATNFCSVDPCPATDSNPWWLAVKKRQLGGLYFVCRVSASASSDRGSRDRSWKK
;
A
#
# COMPACT_ATOMS: atom_id res chain seq x y z
N MET A 1 51.53 -10.33 0.69
CA MET A 1 50.38 -10.09 1.59
C MET A 1 49.37 -9.26 0.82
N LYS A 2 48.24 -9.84 0.40
CA LYS A 2 47.15 -9.12 -0.27
C LYS A 2 45.94 -9.19 0.67
N SER A 3 45.49 -8.02 1.10
CA SER A 3 44.32 -7.79 1.94
C SER A 3 43.04 -8.28 1.24
N PRO A 4 42.09 -8.89 1.96
CA PRO A 4 40.79 -9.21 1.37
C PRO A 4 39.93 -7.95 1.35
N LEU A 5 39.28 -7.68 0.21
CA LEU A 5 38.22 -6.69 0.10
C LEU A 5 37.04 -7.14 0.97
N ALA A 6 36.67 -6.31 1.94
CA ALA A 6 35.43 -6.47 2.67
C ALA A 6 34.25 -6.16 1.75
N VAL A 7 33.41 -7.16 1.49
CA VAL A 7 32.10 -6.99 0.86
C VAL A 7 31.20 -6.31 1.89
N LEU A 8 30.98 -5.01 1.72
CA LEU A 8 30.03 -4.24 2.53
C LEU A 8 28.61 -4.60 2.08
N ILE A 9 28.02 -5.61 2.70
CA ILE A 9 26.58 -5.88 2.57
C ILE A 9 25.85 -4.72 3.26
N LEU A 10 25.36 -3.77 2.47
CA LEU A 10 24.40 -2.76 2.93
C LEU A 10 23.08 -3.46 3.22
N VAL A 11 22.95 -4.03 4.42
CA VAL A 11 21.64 -4.34 4.99
C VAL A 11 20.99 -2.99 5.28
N PHE A 12 20.07 -2.56 4.41
CA PHE A 12 19.16 -1.48 4.75
C PHE A 12 18.29 -1.98 5.91
N ILE A 13 18.72 -1.69 7.14
CA ILE A 13 17.89 -1.84 8.32
C ILE A 13 16.75 -0.84 8.13
N ASP A 14 15.61 -1.33 7.66
CA ASP A 14 14.44 -0.52 7.42
C ASP A 14 13.80 -0.20 8.77
N HIS A 15 14.33 0.86 9.40
CA HIS A 15 13.93 1.38 10.71
C HIS A 15 12.45 1.83 10.74
N ALA A 16 11.74 1.86 9.60
CA ALA A 16 10.32 2.15 9.54
C ALA A 16 9.43 0.99 10.03
N SER A 17 9.90 -0.26 9.93
CA SER A 17 9.14 -1.47 10.28
C SER A 17 8.69 -1.50 11.74
N GLY A 18 9.63 -1.20 12.66
CA GLY A 18 9.36 -1.22 14.09
C GLY A 18 8.41 -0.11 14.55
N LYS A 19 8.28 0.97 13.77
CA LYS A 19 7.35 2.06 14.08
C LYS A 19 5.91 1.73 13.67
N LEU A 20 5.72 1.04 12.54
CA LEU A 20 4.39 0.74 12.02
C LEU A 20 3.73 -0.48 12.69
N CYS A 21 4.53 -1.43 13.18
CA CYS A 21 4.05 -2.56 13.98
C CYS A 21 3.63 -2.07 15.39
N ASN A 22 2.47 -1.44 15.48
CA ASN A 22 1.97 -0.82 16.69
C ASN A 22 0.46 -1.02 16.82
N ALA A 23 -0.01 -1.41 18.00
CA ALA A 23 -1.43 -1.64 18.27
C ALA A 23 -2.33 -0.43 17.94
N ASN A 24 -1.82 0.80 18.12
CA ASN A 24 -2.56 2.02 17.77
C ASN A 24 -2.81 2.14 16.26
N TYR A 25 -1.93 1.57 15.42
CA TYR A 25 -2.07 1.60 13.97
C TYR A 25 -2.92 0.45 13.44
N PHE A 26 -2.98 -0.68 14.15
CA PHE A 26 -3.77 -1.83 13.72
C PHE A 26 -5.26 -1.51 13.61
N ASP A 27 -5.81 -0.74 14.55
CA ASP A 27 -7.24 -0.41 14.52
C ASP A 27 -7.59 0.56 13.38
N VAL A 28 -6.79 1.63 13.20
CA VAL A 28 -7.06 2.64 12.16
C VAL A 28 -6.80 2.11 10.74
N VAL A 29 -5.73 1.32 10.54
CA VAL A 29 -5.46 0.65 9.25
C VAL A 29 -6.45 -0.47 9.02
N GLY A 30 -6.78 -1.26 10.06
CA GLY A 30 -7.74 -2.35 9.98
C GLY A 30 -9.11 -1.88 9.55
N ARG A 31 -9.57 -0.72 10.03
CA ARG A 31 -10.81 -0.09 9.55
C ARG A 31 -10.76 0.21 8.04
N VAL A 32 -9.64 0.73 7.54
CA VAL A 32 -9.48 1.00 6.10
C VAL A 32 -9.50 -0.32 5.32
N VAL A 33 -8.70 -1.30 5.70
CA VAL A 33 -8.66 -2.60 5.03
C VAL A 33 -10.02 -3.30 5.07
N PHE A 34 -10.76 -3.16 6.17
CA PHE A 34 -12.13 -3.67 6.29
C PHE A 34 -13.03 -3.02 5.25
N GLY A 35 -13.08 -1.69 5.18
CA GLY A 35 -13.94 -1.01 4.20
C GLY A 35 -13.58 -1.28 2.74
N GLU A 36 -12.29 -1.36 2.42
CA GLU A 36 -11.79 -1.44 1.05
C GLU A 36 -11.67 -2.87 0.51
N ALA A 37 -11.53 -3.87 1.39
CA ALA A 37 -11.25 -5.26 1.02
C ALA A 37 -12.07 -6.31 1.79
N ARG A 38 -13.21 -5.91 2.37
CA ARG A 38 -14.21 -6.88 2.85
C ARG A 38 -14.65 -7.80 1.71
N GLY A 39 -14.81 -9.07 2.00
CA GLY A 39 -15.18 -10.14 1.09
C GLY A 39 -14.05 -10.62 0.19
N GLN A 40 -12.87 -9.97 0.26
CA GLN A 40 -11.72 -10.30 -0.58
C GLN A 40 -10.81 -11.35 0.07
N PRO A 41 -10.03 -12.11 -0.74
CA PRO A 41 -9.03 -13.03 -0.20
C PRO A 41 -7.94 -12.30 0.60
N THR A 42 -7.23 -13.05 1.46
CA THR A 42 -6.20 -12.50 2.36
C THR A 42 -5.11 -11.71 1.62
N GLU A 43 -4.72 -12.15 0.42
CA GLU A 43 -3.73 -11.47 -0.41
C GLU A 43 -4.18 -10.07 -0.83
N ALA A 44 -5.47 -9.88 -1.11
CA ALA A 44 -6.03 -8.58 -1.45
C ALA A 44 -6.09 -7.65 -0.23
N LYS A 45 -6.45 -8.20 0.95
CA LYS A 45 -6.42 -7.47 2.24
C LYS A 45 -5.00 -7.00 2.58
N LEU A 46 -4.00 -7.89 2.40
CA LEU A 46 -2.58 -7.53 2.49
C LEU A 46 -2.21 -6.43 1.49
N GLY A 47 -2.65 -6.56 0.24
CA GLY A 47 -2.38 -5.57 -0.80
C GLY A 47 -2.88 -4.17 -0.44
N VAL A 48 -4.11 -4.04 0.09
CA VAL A 48 -4.64 -2.76 0.55
C VAL A 48 -3.79 -2.19 1.69
N ALA A 49 -3.47 -2.99 2.70
CA ALA A 49 -2.60 -2.56 3.80
C ALA A 49 -1.21 -2.09 3.29
N TYR A 50 -0.64 -2.82 2.34
CA TYR A 50 0.62 -2.45 1.72
C TYR A 50 0.53 -1.17 0.88
N THR A 51 -0.61 -0.84 0.29
CA THR A 51 -0.75 0.47 -0.40
C THR A 51 -0.54 1.64 0.55
N ILE A 52 -0.98 1.54 1.81
CA ILE A 52 -0.73 2.56 2.84
C ILE A 52 0.77 2.64 3.15
N ILE A 53 1.41 1.48 3.38
CA ILE A 53 2.85 1.39 3.66
C ILE A 53 3.68 1.96 2.51
N ASN A 54 3.32 1.62 1.28
CA ASN A 54 4.03 2.05 0.07
C ASN A 54 3.85 3.55 -0.18
N ARG A 55 2.67 4.12 0.10
CA ARG A 55 2.48 5.57 0.09
C ARG A 55 3.37 6.27 1.12
N ILE A 56 3.43 5.79 2.37
CA ILE A 56 4.31 6.36 3.40
C ILE A 56 5.78 6.42 2.94
N ARG A 57 6.23 5.44 2.15
CA ARG A 57 7.61 5.36 1.64
C ARG A 57 7.84 6.12 0.33
N HIS A 58 6.78 6.48 -0.39
CA HIS A 58 6.89 7.04 -1.72
C HIS A 58 6.82 8.58 -1.65
N GLU A 59 7.83 9.24 -2.23
CA GLU A 59 8.04 10.70 -2.13
C GLU A 59 6.86 11.56 -2.60
N ALA A 60 6.04 11.05 -3.52
CA ALA A 60 4.84 11.74 -4.02
C ALA A 60 3.64 11.73 -3.05
N TYR A 61 3.74 11.08 -1.88
CA TYR A 61 2.66 10.96 -0.91
C TYR A 61 3.10 11.47 0.47
N PRO A 62 2.16 11.70 1.40
CA PRO A 62 2.51 11.98 2.78
C PRO A 62 3.37 10.88 3.41
N ASN A 63 4.34 11.27 4.23
CA ASN A 63 5.35 10.36 4.78
C ASN A 63 5.02 9.83 6.19
N ASN A 64 3.76 9.91 6.61
CA ASN A 64 3.30 9.36 7.88
C ASN A 64 1.91 8.75 7.77
N LEU A 65 1.64 7.77 8.62
CA LEU A 65 0.45 6.93 8.54
C LEU A 65 -0.86 7.72 8.62
N TYR A 66 -0.99 8.68 9.55
CA TYR A 66 -2.22 9.45 9.68
C TYR A 66 -2.47 10.38 8.51
N SER A 67 -1.43 11.03 7.98
CA SER A 67 -1.58 11.86 6.79
C SER A 67 -1.92 11.05 5.53
N VAL A 68 -1.46 9.80 5.42
CA VAL A 68 -1.87 8.91 4.31
C VAL A 68 -3.31 8.42 4.49
N ILE A 69 -3.67 7.94 5.68
CA ILE A 69 -5.03 7.42 5.93
C ILE A 69 -6.08 8.51 5.77
N PHE A 70 -5.82 9.72 6.29
CA PHE A 70 -6.77 10.83 6.26
C PHE A 70 -6.51 11.82 5.12
N GLU A 71 -5.78 11.39 4.09
CA GLU A 71 -5.59 12.17 2.87
C GLU A 71 -6.96 12.47 2.23
N ARG A 72 -7.16 13.74 1.86
CA ARG A 72 -8.38 14.19 1.16
C ARG A 72 -8.06 14.53 -0.28
N MET A 73 -8.98 14.17 -1.15
CA MET A 73 -8.99 14.54 -2.56
C MET A 73 -9.50 16.00 -2.73
N THR A 74 -9.36 16.54 -3.93
CA THR A 74 -9.75 17.93 -4.24
C THR A 74 -11.25 18.20 -4.05
N ASN A 75 -12.10 17.18 -4.15
CA ASN A 75 -13.53 17.27 -3.92
C ASN A 75 -13.90 17.24 -2.42
N GLY A 76 -12.92 17.11 -1.52
CA GLY A 76 -13.10 17.07 -0.08
C GLY A 76 -13.25 15.66 0.50
N ASP A 77 -13.49 14.64 -0.33
CA ASP A 77 -13.63 13.26 0.13
C ASP A 77 -12.28 12.66 0.55
N TYR A 78 -12.31 11.69 1.46
CA TYR A 78 -11.13 10.89 1.78
C TYR A 78 -10.73 10.00 0.61
N GLN A 79 -9.43 9.81 0.47
CA GLN A 79 -8.82 8.91 -0.51
C GLN A 79 -9.17 7.43 -0.26
N PHE A 80 -9.49 7.06 0.98
CA PHE A 80 -10.10 5.76 1.33
C PHE A 80 -11.58 5.99 1.59
N GLU A 81 -12.43 5.46 0.72
CA GLU A 81 -13.85 5.82 0.63
C GLU A 81 -14.59 5.49 1.93
N THR A 82 -14.19 4.41 2.60
CA THR A 82 -14.78 3.98 3.87
C THR A 82 -14.75 5.03 4.98
N LEU A 83 -13.86 6.03 4.88
CA LEU A 83 -13.76 7.11 5.85
C LEU A 83 -14.78 8.24 5.62
N ASN A 84 -15.47 8.25 4.48
CA ASN A 84 -16.51 9.24 4.16
C ASN A 84 -17.86 8.91 4.81
N ASN A 85 -18.07 7.68 5.30
CA ASN A 85 -19.35 7.22 5.84
C ASN A 85 -19.23 6.74 7.30
N ALA A 86 -20.02 7.35 8.19
CA ALA A 86 -20.07 6.96 9.61
C ALA A 86 -20.63 5.53 9.82
N ASN A 87 -21.45 5.04 8.88
CA ASN A 87 -21.95 3.68 8.91
C ASN A 87 -20.80 2.66 8.81
N ASP A 88 -19.80 2.91 7.98
CA ASP A 88 -18.68 1.97 7.78
C ASP A 88 -17.80 1.88 9.04
N THR A 89 -17.58 3.01 9.70
CA THR A 89 -16.95 3.04 11.03
C THR A 89 -17.77 2.26 12.07
N SER A 90 -19.09 2.24 11.94
CA SER A 90 -19.96 1.48 12.85
C SER A 90 -19.93 -0.01 12.52
N GLN A 91 -19.87 -0.39 11.25
CA GLN A 91 -19.69 -1.80 10.83
C GLN A 91 -18.37 -2.38 11.33
N TRP A 92 -17.24 -1.67 11.20
CA TRP A 92 -15.96 -2.10 11.75
C TRP A 92 -16.03 -2.37 13.27
N ARG A 93 -16.65 -1.44 14.02
CA ARG A 93 -16.81 -1.57 15.48
C ARG A 93 -17.72 -2.74 15.86
N ASN A 94 -18.83 -2.92 15.15
CA ASN A 94 -19.76 -4.02 15.42
C ASN A 94 -19.11 -5.37 15.10
N ALA A 95 -18.43 -5.51 13.96
CA ALA A 95 -17.73 -6.73 13.58
C ALA A 95 -16.67 -7.14 14.63
N LYS A 96 -15.99 -6.16 15.23
CA LYS A 96 -15.07 -6.38 16.37
C LYS A 96 -15.79 -6.90 17.62
N ILE A 97 -16.92 -6.31 17.99
CA ILE A 97 -17.71 -6.68 19.17
C ILE A 97 -18.32 -8.08 19.01
N GLU A 98 -18.80 -8.37 17.81
CA GLU A 98 -19.47 -9.62 17.46
C GLU A 98 -18.48 -10.77 17.21
N ASN A 99 -17.17 -10.48 17.22
CA ASN A 99 -16.12 -11.43 16.87
C ASN A 99 -16.33 -12.06 15.49
N ASP A 100 -16.68 -11.21 14.52
CA ASP A 100 -16.92 -11.63 13.14
C ASP A 100 -15.65 -12.28 12.54
N PRO A 101 -15.75 -13.46 11.89
CA PRO A 101 -14.59 -14.11 11.28
C PRO A 101 -13.86 -13.23 10.26
N GLU A 102 -14.59 -12.41 9.51
CA GLU A 102 -14.06 -11.49 8.54
C GLU A 102 -13.30 -10.32 9.19
N TYR A 103 -13.75 -9.86 10.37
CA TYR A 103 -12.99 -8.92 11.19
C TYR A 103 -11.62 -9.51 11.55
N ASN A 104 -11.59 -10.75 12.02
CA ASN A 104 -10.35 -11.43 12.42
C ASN A 104 -9.38 -11.59 11.25
N ASP A 105 -9.88 -11.97 10.07
CA ASP A 105 -9.07 -12.09 8.86
C ASP A 105 -8.45 -10.74 8.44
N VAL A 106 -9.25 -9.67 8.47
CA VAL A 106 -8.79 -8.31 8.14
C VAL A 106 -7.77 -7.81 9.16
N PHE A 107 -8.05 -8.02 10.44
CA PHE A 107 -7.16 -7.62 11.52
C PHE A 107 -5.81 -8.34 11.41
N GLN A 108 -5.82 -9.66 11.17
CA GLN A 108 -4.58 -10.42 11.00
C GLN A 108 -3.80 -9.98 9.76
N ALA A 109 -4.46 -9.79 8.60
CA ALA A 109 -3.78 -9.28 7.41
C ALA A 109 -3.15 -7.89 7.65
N THR A 110 -3.83 -7.04 8.41
CA THR A 110 -3.33 -5.71 8.79
C THR A 110 -2.07 -5.82 9.65
N VAL A 111 -2.09 -6.68 10.68
CA VAL A 111 -0.94 -6.93 11.54
C VAL A 111 0.21 -7.52 10.73
N ASP A 112 -0.06 -8.53 9.90
CA ASP A 112 0.93 -9.19 9.05
C ASP A 112 1.66 -8.19 8.15
N ALA A 113 0.94 -7.24 7.53
CA ALA A 113 1.53 -6.21 6.69
C ALA A 113 2.33 -5.17 7.49
N LEU A 114 1.73 -4.59 8.54
CA LEU A 114 2.37 -3.52 9.32
C LEU A 114 3.60 -4.01 10.10
N CYS A 115 3.58 -5.26 10.55
CA CYS A 115 4.69 -5.92 11.20
C CYS A 115 5.65 -6.62 10.24
N ARG A 116 5.32 -6.64 8.93
CA ARG A 116 6.09 -7.33 7.88
C ARG A 116 6.34 -8.80 8.19
N TRP A 117 5.33 -9.47 8.73
CA TRP A 117 5.34 -10.93 8.91
C TRP A 117 4.98 -11.67 7.62
N LYS A 118 4.28 -11.00 6.71
CA LYS A 118 4.07 -11.46 5.33
C LYS A 118 4.60 -10.41 4.36
N ASP A 119 5.05 -10.86 3.19
CA ASP A 119 5.58 -9.97 2.16
C ASP A 119 4.46 -9.20 1.44
N ASP A 120 4.83 -8.11 0.78
CA ASP A 120 3.93 -7.31 -0.06
C ASP A 120 3.56 -8.07 -1.35
N PRO A 121 2.31 -8.55 -1.51
CA PRO A 121 1.90 -9.28 -2.71
C PRO A 121 1.79 -8.39 -3.96
N THR A 122 1.82 -7.07 -3.77
CA THR A 122 1.72 -6.05 -4.82
C THR A 122 3.07 -5.48 -5.25
N GLU A 123 4.14 -5.84 -4.52
CA GLU A 123 5.51 -5.31 -4.61
C GLU A 123 5.69 -3.81 -4.28
N CYS A 124 4.86 -2.95 -4.85
CA CYS A 124 5.02 -1.49 -4.77
C CYS A 124 3.73 -0.71 -4.98
N ALA A 125 2.56 -1.36 -4.93
CA ALA A 125 1.34 -0.67 -5.32
C ALA A 125 1.05 0.48 -4.37
N THR A 126 0.70 1.64 -4.94
CA THR A 126 0.25 2.82 -4.19
C THR A 126 -1.23 3.10 -4.44
N ASN A 127 -1.84 2.42 -5.42
CA ASN A 127 -3.22 2.61 -5.81
C ASN A 127 -3.85 1.28 -6.20
N PHE A 128 -5.18 1.22 -6.06
CA PHE A 128 -5.98 0.08 -6.46
C PHE A 128 -7.41 0.51 -6.82
N CYS A 129 -8.16 -0.40 -7.44
CA CYS A 129 -9.60 -0.28 -7.71
C CYS A 129 -10.28 -1.65 -7.72
N SER A 130 -11.59 -1.67 -7.49
CA SER A 130 -12.46 -2.86 -7.66
C SER A 130 -12.89 -3.11 -9.11
N VAL A 131 -12.63 -2.13 -9.99
CA VAL A 131 -12.88 -2.22 -11.43
C VAL A 131 -11.63 -1.80 -12.20
N ASP A 132 -11.51 -2.31 -13.41
CA ASP A 132 -10.38 -2.00 -14.26
C ASP A 132 -10.78 -1.97 -15.74
N PRO A 133 -10.52 -0.87 -16.48
CA PRO A 133 -9.79 0.33 -16.07
C PRO A 133 -10.57 1.21 -15.08
N CYS A 134 -9.83 1.95 -14.25
CA CYS A 134 -10.36 3.04 -13.43
C CYS A 134 -9.33 4.19 -13.38
N PRO A 135 -9.75 5.43 -13.04
CA PRO A 135 -8.81 6.55 -12.96
C PRO A 135 -7.62 6.34 -12.01
N ALA A 136 -7.78 5.51 -10.96
CA ALA A 136 -6.68 5.23 -10.04
C ALA A 136 -5.64 4.26 -10.61
N THR A 137 -6.03 3.38 -11.55
CA THR A 137 -5.17 2.38 -12.20
C THR A 137 -4.69 2.79 -13.60
N ASP A 138 -5.16 3.92 -14.14
CA ASP A 138 -4.83 4.43 -15.47
C ASP A 138 -3.64 5.39 -15.48
N SER A 139 -2.68 5.21 -16.39
CA SER A 139 -1.57 6.17 -16.56
C SER A 139 -2.06 7.55 -17.03
N ASN A 140 -1.35 8.62 -16.67
CA ASN A 140 -1.61 9.97 -17.15
C ASN A 140 -0.30 10.75 -17.37
N PRO A 141 -0.34 12.02 -17.83
CA PRO A 141 0.88 12.78 -18.14
C PRO A 141 1.87 12.96 -16.98
N TRP A 142 1.45 12.78 -15.74
CA TRP A 142 2.28 13.02 -14.54
C TRP A 142 2.85 11.72 -13.96
N TRP A 143 2.13 10.61 -14.09
CA TRP A 143 2.54 9.32 -13.56
C TRP A 143 2.09 8.15 -14.43
N LEU A 144 2.88 7.08 -14.41
CA LEU A 144 2.58 5.83 -15.08
C LEU A 144 2.12 4.77 -14.07
N ALA A 145 1.07 4.05 -14.42
CA ALA A 145 0.70 2.80 -13.78
C ALA A 145 1.56 1.66 -14.35
N VAL A 146 2.39 1.06 -13.50
CA VAL A 146 3.22 -0.10 -13.86
C VAL A 146 2.95 -1.26 -12.91
N LYS A 147 3.43 -2.45 -13.30
CA LYS A 147 3.34 -3.68 -12.48
C LYS A 147 1.92 -3.96 -11.97
N LYS A 148 0.95 -3.86 -12.89
CA LYS A 148 -0.45 -4.12 -12.59
C LYS A 148 -0.64 -5.56 -12.13
N ARG A 149 -1.32 -5.75 -11.01
CA ARG A 149 -1.60 -7.06 -10.42
C ARG A 149 -3.06 -7.13 -9.97
N GLN A 150 -3.71 -8.27 -10.19
CA GLN A 150 -5.05 -8.53 -9.68
C GLN A 150 -4.96 -9.51 -8.51
N LEU A 151 -5.52 -9.13 -7.35
CA LEU A 151 -5.64 -10.00 -6.18
C LEU A 151 -7.12 -10.01 -5.77
N GLY A 152 -7.77 -11.16 -5.93
CA GLY A 152 -9.23 -11.24 -5.82
C GLY A 152 -9.92 -10.33 -6.84
N GLY A 153 -10.89 -9.56 -6.37
CA GLY A 153 -11.60 -8.56 -7.17
C GLY A 153 -10.92 -7.19 -7.26
N LEU A 154 -9.72 -7.02 -6.69
CA LEU A 154 -9.01 -5.74 -6.67
C LEU A 154 -7.82 -5.72 -7.64
N TYR A 155 -7.65 -4.60 -8.34
CA TYR A 155 -6.57 -4.34 -9.28
C TYR A 155 -5.63 -3.30 -8.70
N PHE A 156 -4.37 -3.67 -8.49
CA PHE A 156 -3.32 -2.87 -7.87
C PHE A 156 -2.32 -2.37 -8.91
N VAL A 157 -1.81 -1.15 -8.75
CA VAL A 157 -0.76 -0.59 -9.60
C VAL A 157 0.30 0.14 -8.79
N CYS A 158 1.56 0.03 -9.23
CA CYS A 158 2.63 0.89 -8.75
C CYS A 158 2.61 2.18 -9.58
N ARG A 159 2.47 3.34 -8.93
CA ARG A 159 2.66 4.62 -9.61
C ARG A 159 4.13 4.99 -9.62
N VAL A 160 4.63 5.37 -10.78
CA VAL A 160 5.98 5.94 -10.95
C VAL A 160 5.88 7.25 -11.72
N SER A 161 6.79 8.20 -11.44
CA SER A 161 6.85 9.46 -12.18
C SER A 161 7.03 9.20 -13.69
N ALA A 162 6.22 9.85 -14.52
CA ALA A 162 6.31 9.75 -15.96
C ALA A 162 7.67 10.26 -16.48
N SER A 163 8.22 11.33 -15.89
CA SER A 163 9.55 11.86 -16.24
C SER A 163 10.70 10.96 -15.78
N ALA A 164 10.54 10.25 -14.65
CA ALA A 164 11.56 9.30 -14.19
C ALA A 164 11.65 8.04 -15.07
N SER A 165 10.58 7.72 -15.81
CA SER A 165 10.54 6.57 -16.71
C SER A 165 11.26 6.83 -18.04
N SER A 166 11.15 8.04 -18.61
CA SER A 166 11.88 8.44 -19.82
C SER A 166 13.39 8.41 -19.62
N ASP A 167 13.86 8.78 -18.42
CA ASP A 167 15.28 8.76 -18.08
C ASP A 167 15.84 7.34 -17.92
N ARG A 168 15.02 6.37 -17.50
CA ARG A 168 15.42 4.96 -17.42
C ARG A 168 15.61 4.36 -18.82
N GLY A 169 14.71 4.65 -19.75
CA GLY A 169 14.85 4.26 -21.16
C GLY A 169 15.98 4.99 -21.92
N SER A 170 16.46 6.12 -21.41
CA SER A 170 17.66 6.80 -21.91
C SER A 170 18.95 6.16 -21.39
N ARG A 171 19.01 5.84 -20.09
CA ARG A 171 20.18 5.20 -19.45
C ARG A 171 20.46 3.78 -19.97
N ASP A 172 19.42 3.01 -20.29
CA ASP A 172 19.58 1.65 -20.83
C ASP A 172 20.13 1.64 -22.28
N ARG A 173 19.99 2.76 -23.01
CA ARG A 173 20.61 2.95 -24.33
C ARG A 173 22.09 3.35 -24.26
N SER A 174 22.59 3.74 -23.09
CA SER A 174 23.99 4.15 -22.89
C SER A 174 24.97 2.97 -22.76
N TRP A 175 24.50 1.74 -22.60
CA TRP A 175 25.31 0.52 -22.42
C TRP A 175 25.42 -0.35 -23.69
N LYS A 176 25.09 0.22 -24.86
CA LYS A 176 25.22 -0.44 -26.17
C LYS A 176 26.21 0.26 -27.12
N LYS A 177 27.37 0.70 -26.62
CA LYS A 177 28.50 1.10 -27.46
C LYS A 177 29.78 0.42 -27.01
#